data_AF-A0A4Q3XY45-F1
#
_entry.id   AF-A0A4Q3XY45-F1
#
_cell.length_a   1.000
_cell.length_b   1.000
_cell.length_c   1.000
_cell.angle_alpha   90.00
_cell.angle_beta   90.00
_cell.angle_gamma   90.00
#
_symmetry.space_group_name_H-M   'P 1'
#
loop_
_entity.id
_entity.type
_entity.pdbx_description
1 polymer ?
#
loop_
_entity_poly.entity_id
_entity_poly.type
_entity_poly.pdbx_seq_one_letter_code
_entity_poly.pdbx_strand_id
1 'polypeptide(L)'
;MLCLPRSSLPTPPKVCRGSFGRCSTLRRPNICMVDSILQLAQEYEKNAKYRKNNEGKMSRRGKRLNQSDIAERLGVSVSTVSRALANEVGISPTVRDDVRQMARTMGYRSKRSGATLLDRRITAFVPLGSATSGLSGFYFGIVEGMRSAAVHAGISLDVRLINETAPTVDFIRNHIKDTGAIGLLLAGIDATDELVAWSQQEDLPVVLVNGSDPQMRWSSVAPANFYGSFAVTRRLLDAGHR
;
A
#
# COMPACT_ATOMS: atom_id res chain seq x y z
N MET A 1 10.23 -8.92 29.85
CA MET A 1 8.80 -8.91 30.19
C MET A 1 8.68 -8.30 31.58
N LEU A 2 8.30 -7.03 31.70
CA LEU A 2 8.06 -6.34 32.98
C LEU A 2 7.13 -5.15 32.70
N CYS A 3 5.88 -5.26 33.11
CA CYS A 3 4.90 -4.18 33.11
C CYS A 3 5.06 -3.34 34.38
N LEU A 4 5.16 -2.01 34.25
CA LEU A 4 5.04 -1.08 35.39
C LEU A 4 3.62 -0.46 35.41
N PRO A 5 3.09 -0.11 36.60
CA PRO A 5 1.71 0.31 36.80
C PRO A 5 1.41 1.74 36.32
N ARG A 6 0.12 1.98 36.05
CA ARG A 6 -0.44 3.01 35.17
C ARG A 6 -0.70 4.39 35.79
N SER A 7 -0.08 4.73 36.93
CA SER A 7 -0.58 5.82 37.80
C SER A 7 0.23 7.12 37.82
N SER A 8 1.16 7.38 36.88
CA SER A 8 1.93 8.63 36.90
C SER A 8 2.32 9.13 35.51
N LEU A 9 1.33 9.40 34.66
CA LEU A 9 1.51 10.22 33.46
C LEU A 9 0.55 11.42 33.51
N PRO A 10 1.03 12.67 33.31
CA PRO A 10 0.17 13.82 33.25
C PRO A 10 -0.75 13.74 32.03
N THR A 11 -2.05 13.99 32.24
CA THR A 11 -3.04 14.06 31.17
C THR A 11 -2.75 15.24 30.23
N PRO A 12 -2.79 15.06 28.90
CA PRO A 12 -2.64 16.17 27.96
C PRO A 12 -3.82 17.16 28.07
N PRO A 13 -3.61 18.45 27.72
CA PRO A 13 -4.65 19.46 27.87
C PRO A 13 -5.84 19.19 26.94
N LYS A 14 -7.05 19.37 27.48
CA LYS A 14 -8.31 19.28 26.74
C LYS A 14 -8.45 20.48 25.81
N VAL A 15 -8.44 20.25 24.50
CA VAL A 15 -8.98 21.20 23.52
C VAL A 15 -10.42 20.78 23.22
N CYS A 16 -11.37 21.48 23.82
CA CYS A 16 -12.80 21.34 23.49
C CYS A 16 -13.16 22.33 22.37
N ARG A 17 -13.67 21.85 21.24
CA ARG A 17 -14.48 22.66 20.31
C ARG A 17 -15.93 22.18 20.36
N GLY A 18 -16.84 23.15 20.48
CA GLY A 18 -18.19 23.19 19.90
C GLY A 18 -19.10 21.96 19.99
N SER A 19 -20.03 22.03 20.96
CA SER A 19 -21.44 21.57 20.94
C SER A 19 -21.88 20.38 20.06
N PHE A 20 -22.28 19.33 20.80
CA PHE A 20 -23.32 18.32 20.53
C PHE A 20 -23.06 17.18 19.53
N GLY A 21 -22.79 15.98 20.08
CA GLY A 21 -23.16 14.71 19.44
C GLY A 21 -22.25 13.50 19.74
N ARG A 22 -22.39 12.89 20.93
CA ARG A 22 -21.95 11.53 21.31
C ARG A 22 -20.47 11.16 21.02
N CYS A 23 -19.65 11.30 22.06
CA CYS A 23 -18.30 10.74 22.16
C CYS A 23 -18.39 9.21 22.36
N SER A 24 -18.19 8.43 21.30
CA SER A 24 -17.81 7.02 21.42
C SER A 24 -16.28 6.94 21.39
N THR A 25 -15.71 6.38 22.45
CA THR A 25 -14.29 6.09 22.59
C THR A 25 -13.83 5.09 21.53
N LEU A 26 -13.32 5.58 20.39
CA LEU A 26 -12.46 4.77 19.52
C LEU A 26 -11.04 4.79 20.08
N ARG A 27 -10.76 3.86 21.01
CA ARG A 27 -9.40 3.31 21.13
C ARG A 27 -9.07 2.66 19.79
N ARG A 28 -8.27 3.31 18.94
CA ARG A 28 -7.62 2.58 17.85
C ARG A 28 -6.32 1.99 18.40
N PRO A 29 -6.15 0.65 18.37
CA PRO A 29 -4.91 0.02 18.79
C PRO A 29 -3.79 0.41 17.84
N ASN A 30 -2.54 0.30 18.30
CA ASN A 30 -1.32 0.49 17.51
C ASN A 30 -1.51 -0.07 16.10
N ILE A 31 -1.50 0.81 15.09
CA ILE A 31 -1.58 0.40 13.70
C ILE A 31 -0.26 -0.27 13.38
N CYS A 32 -0.27 -1.60 13.32
CA CYS A 32 0.87 -2.35 12.84
C CYS A 32 1.06 -2.04 11.36
N MET A 33 2.30 -2.08 10.90
CA MET A 33 2.68 -1.91 9.49
C MET A 33 1.85 -2.77 8.52
N VAL A 34 1.46 -3.96 8.97
CA VAL A 34 0.54 -4.88 8.27
C VAL A 34 -0.85 -4.25 8.10
N ASP A 35 -1.38 -3.60 9.15
CA ASP A 35 -2.69 -2.94 9.11
C ASP A 35 -2.69 -1.75 8.15
N SER A 36 -1.61 -0.98 8.06
CA SER A 36 -1.50 0.13 7.09
C SER A 36 -1.52 -0.36 5.64
N ILE A 37 -0.81 -1.45 5.35
CA ILE A 37 -0.79 -2.06 4.01
C ILE A 37 -2.15 -2.69 3.67
N LEU A 38 -2.78 -3.36 4.64
CA LEU A 38 -4.13 -3.90 4.49
C LEU A 38 -5.17 -2.79 4.30
N GLN A 39 -5.05 -1.68 5.02
CA GLN A 39 -5.95 -0.54 4.88
C GLN A 39 -5.81 0.11 3.51
N LEU A 40 -4.57 0.26 3.02
CA LEU A 40 -4.29 0.73 1.65
C LEU A 40 -4.90 -0.20 0.60
N ALA A 41 -4.83 -1.52 0.80
CA ALA A 41 -5.49 -2.50 -0.05
C ALA A 41 -7.02 -2.36 -0.02
N GLN A 42 -7.62 -2.17 1.15
CA GLN A 42 -9.07 -2.03 1.27
C GLN A 42 -9.59 -0.73 0.63
N GLU A 43 -8.86 0.37 0.79
CA GLU A 43 -9.22 1.69 0.26
C GLU A 43 -9.17 1.70 -1.28
N TYR A 44 -8.14 1.11 -1.87
CA TYR A 44 -8.03 0.95 -3.32
C TYR A 44 -9.22 0.16 -3.91
N GLU A 45 -9.66 -0.93 -3.27
CA GLU A 45 -10.81 -1.72 -3.76
C GLU A 45 -12.12 -0.91 -3.76
N LYS A 46 -12.29 -0.05 -2.77
CA LYS A 46 -13.45 0.82 -2.64
C LYS A 46 -13.50 1.84 -3.77
N ASN A 47 -12.37 2.48 -4.07
CA ASN A 47 -12.27 3.49 -5.13
C ASN A 47 -12.37 2.86 -6.55
N ALA A 48 -11.80 1.67 -6.74
CA ALA A 48 -11.91 0.93 -8.00
C ALA A 48 -13.35 0.51 -8.33
N LYS A 49 -14.14 0.09 -7.32
CA LYS A 49 -15.58 -0.22 -7.49
C LYS A 49 -16.38 1.01 -7.89
N TYR A 50 -16.03 2.19 -7.36
CA TYR A 50 -16.69 3.46 -7.69
C TYR A 50 -16.46 3.86 -9.16
N ARG A 51 -15.22 3.71 -9.68
CA ARG A 51 -14.88 3.99 -11.09
C ARG A 51 -15.64 3.11 -12.08
N LYS A 52 -15.73 1.82 -11.80
CA LYS A 52 -16.36 0.84 -12.72
C LYS A 52 -17.84 1.11 -12.95
N ASN A 53 -18.53 1.73 -11.99
CA ASN A 53 -19.92 2.14 -12.13
C ASN A 53 -20.11 3.35 -13.08
N ASN A 54 -19.06 4.15 -13.29
CA ASN A 54 -19.12 5.35 -14.13
C ASN A 54 -18.66 5.13 -15.58
N GLU A 55 -17.79 4.15 -15.84
CA GLU A 55 -17.23 3.85 -17.18
C GLU A 55 -18.18 3.04 -18.10
N GLY A 56 -19.38 2.67 -17.63
CA GLY A 56 -20.34 1.85 -18.37
C GLY A 56 -20.98 2.48 -19.62
N LYS A 57 -20.72 3.76 -19.91
CA LYS A 57 -21.22 4.46 -21.09
C LYS A 57 -20.05 4.85 -22.01
N MET A 58 -19.78 4.04 -23.04
CA MET A 58 -19.23 4.38 -24.37
C MET A 58 -18.40 3.20 -24.94
N SER A 59 -18.87 2.62 -26.05
CA SER A 59 -18.20 1.53 -26.78
C SER A 59 -18.26 1.78 -28.29
N ARG A 60 -17.13 1.54 -29.00
CA ARG A 60 -16.97 0.98 -30.37
C ARG A 60 -15.48 1.03 -30.77
N ARG A 61 -14.91 0.24 -31.69
CA ARG A 61 -15.02 -1.18 -32.11
C ARG A 61 -13.78 -1.42 -33.00
N GLY A 62 -12.81 -2.20 -32.51
CA GLY A 62 -11.80 -2.90 -33.31
C GLY A 62 -11.94 -4.39 -32.98
N LYS A 63 -11.58 -5.32 -33.88
CA LYS A 63 -11.76 -6.78 -33.69
C LYS A 63 -10.92 -7.25 -32.50
N ARG A 64 -11.48 -7.14 -31.30
CA ARG A 64 -10.86 -7.59 -30.04
C ARG A 64 -11.05 -9.09 -29.97
N LEU A 65 -9.93 -9.80 -29.83
CA LEU A 65 -9.92 -11.20 -29.43
C LEU A 65 -10.87 -11.39 -28.25
N ASN A 66 -11.70 -12.43 -28.33
CA ASN A 66 -12.81 -12.69 -27.42
C ASN A 66 -12.64 -14.06 -26.75
N GLN A 67 -13.30 -14.26 -25.59
CA GLN A 67 -13.23 -15.53 -24.85
C GLN A 67 -13.73 -16.71 -25.69
N SER A 68 -14.61 -16.43 -26.65
CA SER A 68 -15.08 -17.35 -27.68
C SER A 68 -13.93 -18.01 -28.45
N ASP A 69 -12.89 -17.24 -28.79
CA ASP A 69 -11.77 -17.74 -29.60
C ASP A 69 -10.87 -18.68 -28.79
N ILE A 70 -10.72 -18.42 -27.48
CA ILE A 70 -9.99 -19.31 -26.55
C ILE A 70 -10.78 -20.60 -26.31
N ALA A 71 -12.10 -20.49 -26.15
CA ALA A 71 -13.01 -21.60 -25.92
C ALA A 71 -12.96 -22.61 -27.09
N GLU A 72 -13.00 -22.10 -28.32
CA GLU A 72 -12.92 -22.91 -29.54
C GLU A 72 -11.60 -23.68 -29.64
N ARG A 73 -10.47 -23.03 -29.34
CA ARG A 73 -9.14 -23.66 -29.43
C ARG A 73 -8.87 -24.73 -28.37
N LEU A 74 -9.49 -24.59 -27.20
CA LEU A 74 -9.33 -25.52 -26.09
C LEU A 74 -10.44 -26.57 -26.00
N GLY A 75 -11.45 -26.48 -26.86
CA GLY A 75 -12.60 -27.39 -26.84
C GLY A 75 -13.44 -27.29 -25.56
N VAL A 76 -13.45 -26.12 -24.91
CA VAL A 76 -14.20 -25.87 -23.67
C VAL A 76 -15.29 -24.82 -23.89
N SER A 77 -16.27 -24.73 -22.99
CA SER A 77 -17.30 -23.68 -23.10
C SER A 77 -16.74 -22.29 -22.77
N VAL A 78 -17.34 -21.24 -23.33
CA VAL A 78 -17.01 -19.84 -22.99
C VAL A 78 -17.19 -19.56 -21.50
N SER A 79 -18.19 -20.21 -20.87
CA SER A 79 -18.37 -20.15 -19.42
C SER A 79 -17.19 -20.74 -18.66
N THR A 80 -16.63 -21.87 -19.12
CA THR A 80 -15.43 -22.48 -18.52
C THR A 80 -14.22 -21.57 -18.66
N VAL A 81 -14.02 -20.95 -19.82
CA VAL A 81 -12.95 -19.94 -20.02
C VAL A 81 -13.14 -18.75 -19.08
N SER A 82 -14.36 -18.21 -18.97
CA SER A 82 -14.63 -17.08 -18.06
C SER A 82 -14.34 -17.43 -16.61
N ARG A 83 -14.75 -18.62 -16.15
CA ARG A 83 -14.55 -19.10 -14.77
C ARG A 83 -13.09 -19.43 -14.48
N ALA A 84 -12.38 -20.01 -15.45
CA ALA A 84 -10.95 -20.28 -15.38
C ALA A 84 -10.13 -18.97 -15.30
N LEU A 85 -10.46 -17.98 -16.13
CA LEU A 85 -9.84 -16.66 -16.10
C LEU A 85 -10.19 -15.86 -14.82
N ALA A 86 -11.37 -16.08 -14.25
CA ALA A 86 -11.82 -15.47 -12.99
C ALA A 86 -11.35 -16.22 -11.73
N ASN A 87 -10.58 -17.32 -11.88
CA ASN A 87 -10.05 -18.11 -10.79
C ASN A 87 -11.12 -18.70 -9.84
N GLU A 88 -12.32 -18.97 -10.36
CA GLU A 88 -13.44 -19.50 -9.57
C GLU A 88 -13.16 -20.91 -9.02
N VAL A 89 -13.83 -21.24 -7.90
CA VAL A 89 -13.81 -22.57 -7.30
C VAL A 89 -14.62 -23.54 -8.18
N GLY A 90 -14.11 -24.76 -8.38
CA GLY A 90 -14.75 -25.78 -9.21
C GLY A 90 -14.24 -25.91 -10.65
N ILE A 91 -13.12 -25.26 -11.00
CA ILE A 91 -12.35 -25.51 -12.24
C ILE A 91 -11.06 -26.24 -11.88
N SER A 92 -10.77 -27.35 -12.56
CA SER A 92 -9.55 -28.12 -12.32
C SER A 92 -8.30 -27.26 -12.54
N PRO A 93 -7.20 -27.52 -11.80
CA PRO A 93 -5.94 -26.79 -11.99
C PRO A 93 -5.43 -26.89 -13.44
N THR A 94 -5.54 -28.07 -14.04
CA THR A 94 -5.11 -28.35 -15.42
C THR A 94 -5.83 -27.45 -16.43
N VAL A 95 -7.17 -27.45 -16.41
CA VAL A 95 -7.99 -26.63 -17.33
C VAL A 95 -7.74 -25.14 -17.12
N ARG A 96 -7.45 -24.73 -15.88
CA ARG A 96 -7.13 -23.34 -15.55
C ARG A 96 -5.81 -22.90 -16.17
N ASP A 97 -4.79 -23.76 -16.12
CA ASP A 97 -3.47 -23.46 -16.65
C ASP A 97 -3.49 -23.47 -18.19
N ASP A 98 -4.20 -24.42 -18.81
CA ASP A 98 -4.38 -24.48 -20.27
C ASP A 98 -5.08 -23.21 -20.80
N VAL A 99 -6.13 -22.75 -20.13
CA VAL A 99 -6.84 -21.50 -20.48
C VAL A 99 -5.94 -20.28 -20.35
N ARG A 100 -5.13 -20.19 -19.29
CA ARG A 100 -4.20 -19.07 -19.08
C ARG A 100 -3.09 -19.06 -20.11
N GLN A 101 -2.53 -20.22 -20.42
CA GLN A 101 -1.48 -20.34 -21.41
C GLN A 101 -1.98 -19.94 -22.79
N MET A 102 -3.15 -20.44 -23.21
CA MET A 102 -3.76 -20.08 -24.48
C MET A 102 -4.08 -18.57 -24.56
N ALA A 103 -4.62 -17.99 -23.48
CA ALA A 103 -4.89 -16.55 -23.42
C ALA A 103 -3.60 -15.72 -23.62
N ARG A 104 -2.48 -16.14 -23.02
CA ARG A 104 -1.17 -15.49 -23.19
C ARG A 104 -0.65 -15.62 -24.62
N THR A 105 -0.68 -16.83 -25.19
CA THR A 105 -0.23 -17.09 -26.56
C THR A 105 -1.02 -16.27 -27.59
N MET A 106 -2.31 -16.07 -27.36
CA MET A 106 -3.16 -15.28 -28.25
C MET A 106 -3.07 -13.77 -28.01
N GLY A 107 -2.37 -13.30 -26.97
CA GLY A 107 -2.40 -11.90 -26.57
C GLY A 107 -3.76 -11.43 -26.05
N TYR A 108 -4.63 -12.37 -25.65
CA TYR A 108 -5.94 -12.06 -25.10
C TYR A 108 -5.80 -11.47 -23.69
N ARG A 109 -6.12 -10.18 -23.56
CA ARG A 109 -6.25 -9.52 -22.25
C ARG A 109 -7.71 -9.54 -21.81
N SER A 110 -8.02 -10.34 -20.81
CA SER A 110 -9.36 -10.39 -20.21
C SER A 110 -9.71 -9.03 -19.61
N LYS A 111 -10.83 -8.42 -20.03
CA LYS A 111 -11.44 -7.28 -19.31
C LYS A 111 -12.03 -7.69 -17.94
N ARG A 112 -12.13 -9.00 -17.71
CA ARG A 112 -12.70 -9.64 -16.51
C ARG A 112 -11.66 -10.45 -15.74
N SER A 113 -10.35 -10.24 -15.95
CA SER A 113 -9.43 -10.42 -14.83
C SER A 113 -9.81 -9.34 -13.81
N GLY A 114 -10.85 -9.62 -13.02
CA GLY A 114 -10.92 -9.04 -11.70
C GLY A 114 -9.57 -9.33 -11.10
N ALA A 115 -8.85 -8.27 -10.69
CA ALA A 115 -7.52 -8.30 -10.15
C ALA A 115 -7.27 -9.64 -9.46
N THR A 116 -6.60 -10.56 -10.16
CA THR A 116 -6.08 -11.74 -9.48
C THR A 116 -5.25 -11.12 -8.37
N LEU A 117 -5.37 -11.60 -7.14
CA LEU A 117 -4.64 -11.07 -5.98
C LEU A 117 -3.15 -10.79 -6.31
N LEU A 118 -2.59 -11.50 -7.30
CA LEU A 118 -1.32 -11.33 -8.01
C LEU A 118 -1.05 -10.03 -8.83
N ASP A 119 -2.00 -9.09 -9.00
CA ASP A 119 -1.81 -7.88 -9.84
C ASP A 119 -1.73 -6.57 -9.02
N ARG A 120 -1.74 -6.69 -7.69
CA ARG A 120 -1.62 -5.53 -6.81
C ARG A 120 -0.15 -5.31 -6.52
N ARG A 121 0.43 -4.27 -7.13
CA ARG A 121 1.82 -3.88 -6.92
C ARG A 121 1.89 -2.58 -6.14
N ILE A 122 2.75 -2.52 -5.12
CA ILE A 122 3.12 -1.28 -4.46
C ILE A 122 4.61 -1.05 -4.63
N THR A 123 5.03 0.21 -4.59
CA THR A 123 6.45 0.59 -4.63
C THR A 123 6.85 1.20 -3.30
N ALA A 124 7.95 0.74 -2.72
CA ALA A 124 8.61 1.39 -1.61
C ALA A 124 9.86 2.14 -2.10
N PHE A 125 9.92 3.44 -1.83
CA PHE A 125 11.13 4.24 -2.01
C PHE A 125 11.88 4.35 -0.70
N VAL A 126 13.19 4.09 -0.74
CA VAL A 126 14.08 4.14 0.41
C VAL A 126 15.34 4.92 0.02
N PRO A 127 15.75 5.97 0.74
CA PRO A 127 17.00 6.67 0.46
C PRO A 127 18.20 5.74 0.59
N LEU A 128 19.12 5.82 -0.37
CA LEU A 128 20.31 4.99 -0.44
C LEU A 128 21.19 5.23 0.79
N GLY A 129 21.37 6.50 1.19
CA GLY A 129 22.10 6.84 2.40
C GLY A 129 21.51 6.21 3.66
N SER A 130 20.18 6.11 3.75
CA SER A 130 19.52 5.39 4.85
C SER A 130 19.80 3.88 4.81
N ALA A 131 19.86 3.29 3.61
CA ALA A 131 20.09 1.86 3.40
C ALA A 131 21.57 1.43 3.48
N THR A 132 22.53 2.34 3.29
CA THR A 132 23.97 2.01 3.21
C THR A 132 24.82 2.61 4.33
N SER A 133 24.28 3.51 5.15
CA SER A 133 25.00 4.12 6.29
C SER A 133 24.94 3.26 7.57
N GLY A 134 25.33 3.84 8.71
CA GLY A 134 25.18 3.23 10.03
C GLY A 134 23.73 2.87 10.42
N LEU A 135 22.73 3.32 9.63
CA LEU A 135 21.32 2.94 9.78
C LEU A 135 20.90 1.75 8.89
N SER A 136 21.82 1.17 8.12
CA SER A 136 21.54 0.07 7.19
C SER A 136 20.83 -1.12 7.84
N GLY A 137 21.25 -1.55 9.02
CA GLY A 137 20.59 -2.64 9.76
C GLY A 137 19.15 -2.30 10.18
N PHE A 138 18.89 -1.04 10.51
CA PHE A 138 17.54 -0.56 10.85
C PHE A 138 16.63 -0.56 9.62
N TYR A 139 17.09 0.00 8.49
CA TYR A 139 16.31 0.01 7.25
C TYR A 139 16.14 -1.37 6.62
N PHE A 140 17.10 -2.27 6.81
CA PHE A 140 16.95 -3.68 6.43
C PHE A 140 15.75 -4.32 7.15
N GLY A 141 15.63 -4.13 8.46
CA GLY A 141 14.49 -4.62 9.23
C GLY A 141 13.15 -4.04 8.76
N ILE A 142 13.13 -2.75 8.42
CA ILE A 142 11.94 -2.10 7.84
C ILE A 142 11.56 -2.74 6.51
N VAL A 143 12.53 -2.91 5.60
CA VAL A 143 12.28 -3.52 4.27
C VAL A 143 11.79 -4.95 4.40
N GLU A 144 12.35 -5.73 5.32
CA GLU A 144 11.90 -7.11 5.56
C GLU A 144 10.48 -7.13 6.15
N GLY A 145 10.17 -6.20 7.06
CA GLY A 145 8.81 -6.00 7.56
C GLY A 145 7.81 -5.64 6.44
N MET A 146 8.18 -4.73 5.52
CA MET A 146 7.36 -4.39 4.34
C MET A 146 7.12 -5.63 3.47
N ARG A 147 8.18 -6.40 3.17
CA ARG A 147 8.10 -7.60 2.34
C ARG A 147 7.20 -8.66 2.96
N SER A 148 7.42 -8.97 4.24
CA SER A 148 6.60 -9.94 4.97
C SER A 148 5.13 -9.54 4.97
N ALA A 149 4.83 -8.26 5.26
CA ALA A 149 3.45 -7.76 5.24
C ALA A 149 2.81 -7.81 3.85
N ALA A 150 3.56 -7.44 2.80
CA ALA A 150 3.10 -7.50 1.42
C ALA A 150 2.79 -8.95 0.99
N VAL A 151 3.65 -9.91 1.33
CA VAL A 151 3.42 -11.35 1.08
C VAL A 151 2.13 -11.83 1.76
N HIS A 152 1.93 -11.50 3.04
CA HIS A 152 0.71 -11.88 3.76
C HIS A 152 -0.56 -11.25 3.15
N ALA A 153 -0.45 -10.04 2.62
CA ALA A 153 -1.55 -9.34 1.94
C ALA A 153 -1.76 -9.80 0.49
N GLY A 154 -0.89 -10.67 -0.05
CA GLY A 154 -0.90 -11.07 -1.46
C GLY A 154 -0.55 -9.93 -2.42
N ILE A 155 0.23 -8.93 -1.97
CA ILE A 155 0.64 -7.75 -2.75
C ILE A 155 2.11 -7.91 -3.16
N SER A 156 2.42 -7.59 -4.41
CA SER A 156 3.81 -7.50 -4.88
C SER A 156 4.43 -6.19 -4.41
N LEU A 157 5.58 -6.25 -3.74
CA LEU A 157 6.34 -5.09 -3.31
C LEU A 157 7.60 -4.90 -4.18
N ASP A 158 7.68 -3.78 -4.88
CA ASP A 158 8.91 -3.30 -5.52
C ASP A 158 9.65 -2.35 -4.57
N VAL A 159 10.91 -2.64 -4.23
CA VAL A 159 11.72 -1.79 -3.34
C VAL A 159 12.78 -1.09 -4.17
N ARG A 160 12.77 0.24 -4.13
CA ARG A 160 13.66 1.10 -4.92
C ARG A 160 14.52 1.95 -4.00
N LEU A 161 15.83 1.78 -4.11
CA LEU A 161 16.79 2.67 -3.49
C LEU A 161 16.94 3.93 -4.35
N ILE A 162 16.82 5.10 -3.74
CA ILE A 162 16.94 6.41 -4.42
C ILE A 162 18.05 7.22 -3.79
N ASN A 163 18.74 8.08 -4.54
CA ASN A 163 19.85 8.85 -3.97
C ASN A 163 19.35 10.01 -3.09
N GLU A 164 18.13 10.45 -3.35
CA GLU A 164 17.50 11.63 -2.77
C GLU A 164 16.63 11.25 -1.57
N THR A 165 16.62 12.10 -0.54
CA THR A 165 15.66 12.01 0.57
C THR A 165 14.31 12.65 0.23
N ALA A 166 14.23 13.35 -0.89
CA ALA A 166 13.03 14.00 -1.42
C ALA A 166 12.95 13.76 -2.94
N PRO A 167 12.35 12.65 -3.39
CA PRO A 167 12.16 12.39 -4.81
C PRO A 167 11.20 13.39 -5.46
N THR A 168 11.44 13.76 -6.70
CA THR A 168 10.56 14.66 -7.45
C THR A 168 9.25 13.97 -7.83
N VAL A 169 8.18 14.75 -7.97
CA VAL A 169 6.87 14.24 -8.43
C VAL A 169 6.98 13.53 -9.77
N ASP A 170 7.72 14.10 -10.72
CA ASP A 170 7.87 13.50 -12.06
C ASP A 170 8.60 12.16 -12.03
N PHE A 171 9.62 12.02 -11.18
CA PHE A 171 10.31 10.74 -10.99
C PHE A 171 9.34 9.66 -10.49
N ILE A 172 8.57 9.97 -9.43
CA ILE A 172 7.60 9.03 -8.86
C ILE A 172 6.49 8.71 -9.88
N ARG A 173 5.95 9.74 -10.54
CA ARG A 173 4.91 9.61 -11.56
C ARG A 173 5.33 8.68 -12.69
N ASN A 174 6.53 8.86 -13.23
CA ASN A 174 7.03 8.02 -14.31
C ASN A 174 7.22 6.57 -13.84
N HIS A 175 7.80 6.37 -12.66
CA HIS A 175 7.96 5.03 -12.08
C HIS A 175 6.62 4.30 -11.91
N ILE A 176 5.58 4.99 -11.45
CA ILE A 176 4.24 4.39 -11.29
C ILE A 176 3.64 4.02 -12.63
N LYS A 177 3.76 4.89 -13.65
CA LYS A 177 3.28 4.59 -15.00
C LYS A 177 3.94 3.35 -15.58
N ASP A 178 5.24 3.20 -15.36
CA ASP A 178 6.03 2.08 -15.88
C ASP A 178 5.73 0.77 -15.15
N THR A 179 5.55 0.84 -13.83
CA THR A 179 5.37 -0.36 -12.99
C THR A 179 3.92 -0.78 -12.78
N GLY A 180 2.96 0.12 -13.01
CA GLY A 180 1.55 -0.08 -12.67
C GLY A 180 1.30 -0.14 -11.15
N ALA A 181 2.17 0.47 -10.34
CA ALA A 181 2.01 0.47 -8.90
C ALA A 181 0.72 1.19 -8.47
N ILE A 182 -0.02 0.60 -7.56
CA ILE A 182 -1.32 1.09 -7.07
C ILE A 182 -1.21 1.87 -5.75
N GLY A 183 0.01 2.05 -5.24
CA GLY A 183 0.28 2.74 -3.98
C GLY A 183 1.77 2.83 -3.69
N LEU A 184 2.11 3.73 -2.77
CA LEU A 184 3.49 4.02 -2.39
C LEU A 184 3.74 3.85 -0.90
N LEU A 185 4.92 3.34 -0.58
CA LEU A 185 5.53 3.43 0.74
C LEU A 185 6.75 4.36 0.62
N LEU A 186 6.80 5.38 1.47
CA LEU A 186 7.91 6.33 1.51
C LEU A 186 8.68 6.12 2.81
N ALA A 187 9.81 5.41 2.75
CA ALA A 187 10.57 5.03 3.93
C ALA A 187 11.72 6.00 4.20
N GLY A 188 11.66 6.79 5.26
CA GLY A 188 12.67 7.81 5.57
C GLY A 188 12.60 9.05 4.67
N ILE A 189 11.44 9.29 4.07
CA ILE A 189 11.15 10.41 3.18
C ILE A 189 9.97 11.17 3.81
N ASP A 190 10.12 12.48 3.97
CA ASP A 190 9.10 13.34 4.53
C ASP A 190 8.10 13.80 3.46
N ALA A 191 6.88 14.12 3.87
CA ALA A 191 5.88 14.65 2.97
C ALA A 191 6.22 16.09 2.55
N THR A 192 6.13 16.36 1.25
CA THR A 192 6.17 17.71 0.69
C THR A 192 4.78 18.09 0.19
N ASP A 193 4.46 19.38 0.21
CA ASP A 193 3.15 19.87 -0.27
C ASP A 193 2.91 19.50 -1.74
N GLU A 194 3.96 19.54 -2.55
CA GLU A 194 3.93 19.14 -3.96
C GLU A 194 3.55 17.67 -4.13
N LEU A 195 4.20 16.77 -3.37
CA LEU A 195 3.98 15.34 -3.47
C LEU A 195 2.59 14.94 -2.94
N VAL A 196 2.15 15.59 -1.85
CA VAL A 196 0.80 15.41 -1.31
C VAL A 196 -0.25 15.85 -2.31
N ALA A 197 -0.15 17.08 -2.84
CA ALA A 197 -1.10 17.61 -3.80
C ALA A 197 -1.19 16.72 -5.05
N TRP A 198 -0.06 16.28 -5.60
CA TRP A 198 -0.03 15.39 -6.74
C TRP A 198 -0.66 14.01 -6.42
N SER A 199 -0.31 13.39 -5.29
CA SER A 199 -0.87 12.07 -4.93
C SER A 199 -2.40 12.10 -4.78
N GLN A 200 -2.94 13.20 -4.25
CA GLN A 200 -4.38 13.40 -4.10
C GLN A 200 -5.07 13.60 -5.44
N GLN A 201 -4.44 14.32 -6.38
CA GLN A 201 -4.95 14.49 -7.74
C GLN A 201 -5.02 13.15 -8.50
N GLU A 202 -4.06 12.27 -8.28
CA GLU A 202 -3.99 10.95 -8.93
C GLU A 202 -4.81 9.86 -8.20
N ASP A 203 -5.42 10.17 -7.05
CA ASP A 203 -6.03 9.19 -6.13
C ASP A 203 -5.07 8.04 -5.80
N LEU A 204 -3.80 8.38 -5.57
CA LEU A 204 -2.73 7.44 -5.28
C LEU A 204 -2.52 7.34 -3.75
N PRO A 205 -2.76 6.17 -3.14
CA PRO A 205 -2.50 5.95 -1.73
C PRO A 205 -1.00 6.02 -1.41
N VAL A 206 -0.64 6.79 -0.40
CA VAL A 206 0.74 6.94 0.10
C VAL A 206 0.78 6.72 1.61
N VAL A 207 1.75 5.92 2.06
CA VAL A 207 2.03 5.71 3.48
C VAL A 207 3.48 6.05 3.77
N LEU A 208 3.71 6.84 4.81
CA LEU A 208 5.04 7.16 5.31
C LEU A 208 5.53 6.08 6.28
N VAL A 209 6.77 5.64 6.12
CA VAL A 209 7.45 4.72 7.05
C VAL A 209 8.67 5.44 7.60
N ASN A 210 8.70 5.73 8.89
CA ASN A 210 9.77 6.54 9.48
C ASN A 210 9.97 7.90 8.77
N GLY A 211 8.88 8.48 8.28
CA GLY A 211 8.82 9.83 7.69
C GLY A 211 7.74 10.66 8.39
N SER A 212 7.74 11.97 8.15
CA SER A 212 6.86 12.93 8.81
C SER A 212 5.98 13.68 7.81
N ASP A 213 4.71 13.90 8.21
CA ASP A 213 3.83 14.90 7.60
C ASP A 213 3.25 15.75 8.73
N PRO A 214 3.74 16.99 8.94
CA PRO A 214 3.27 17.87 10.01
C PRO A 214 1.76 18.16 9.94
N GLN A 215 1.16 18.07 8.75
CA GLN A 215 -0.26 18.32 8.53
C GLN A 215 -1.12 17.05 8.62
N MET A 216 -0.51 15.88 8.85
CA MET A 216 -1.21 14.59 9.03
C MET A 216 -2.17 14.24 7.88
N ARG A 217 -1.79 14.57 6.64
CA ARG A 217 -2.57 14.33 5.41
C ARG A 217 -2.40 12.91 4.91
N TRP A 218 -1.25 12.29 5.16
CA TRP A 218 -1.01 10.88 4.88
C TRP A 218 -0.94 10.03 6.14
N SER A 219 -1.20 8.72 5.98
CA SER A 219 -0.96 7.74 7.03
C SER A 219 0.54 7.56 7.25
N SER A 220 0.96 7.40 8.49
CA SER A 220 2.38 7.20 8.84
C SER A 220 2.57 6.13 9.91
N VAL A 221 3.69 5.41 9.80
CA VAL A 221 4.18 4.48 10.81
C VAL A 221 5.62 4.86 11.11
N ALA A 222 5.86 5.42 12.29
CA ALA A 222 7.19 5.82 12.73
C ALA A 222 7.36 5.51 14.23
N PRO A 223 8.59 5.24 14.70
CA PRO A 223 8.85 5.23 16.12
C PRO A 223 8.53 6.61 16.71
N ALA A 224 8.15 6.63 17.99
CA ALA A 224 7.91 7.86 18.73
C ALA A 224 9.24 8.55 19.09
N ASN A 225 10.05 8.92 18.08
CA ASN A 225 11.42 9.40 18.23
C ASN A 225 11.53 10.54 19.24
N PHE A 226 10.61 11.50 19.19
CA PHE A 226 10.55 12.60 20.17
C PHE A 226 10.39 12.10 21.61
N TYR A 227 9.42 11.21 21.85
CA TYR A 227 9.17 10.67 23.19
C TYR A 227 10.30 9.77 23.66
N GLY A 228 10.91 9.00 22.75
CA GLY A 228 12.10 8.18 23.03
C GLY A 228 13.27 9.04 23.49
N SER A 229 13.60 10.08 22.71
CA SER A 229 14.66 11.04 23.06
C SER A 229 14.36 11.77 24.35
N PHE A 230 13.12 12.24 24.54
CA PHE A 230 12.69 12.90 25.77
C PHE A 230 12.88 11.98 27.00
N ALA A 231 12.44 10.73 26.91
CA ALA A 231 12.55 9.77 28.00
C ALA A 231 14.03 9.45 28.35
N VAL A 232 14.88 9.29 27.35
CA VAL A 232 16.33 9.06 27.54
C VAL A 232 16.98 10.28 28.16
N THR A 233 16.78 11.47 27.60
CA THR A 233 17.33 12.72 28.13
C THR A 233 16.87 12.96 29.56
N ARG A 234 15.58 12.73 29.85
CA ARG A 234 15.07 12.88 31.21
C ARG A 234 15.77 11.94 32.19
N ARG A 235 15.96 10.68 31.80
CA ARG A 235 16.67 9.69 32.63
C ARG A 235 18.13 10.07 32.89
N LEU A 236 18.81 10.68 31.90
CA LEU A 236 20.19 11.16 32.07
C LEU A 236 20.25 12.35 33.04
N LEU A 237 19.33 13.30 32.92
CA LEU A 237 19.23 14.45 33.83
C LEU A 237 18.92 13.98 35.27
N ASP A 238 17.98 13.06 35.43
CA ASP A 238 17.63 12.49 36.73
C ASP A 238 18.80 11.68 37.35
N ALA A 239 19.74 11.21 36.53
CA ALA A 239 21.00 10.57 36.96
C ALA A 239 22.16 11.57 37.21
N GLY A 240 21.92 12.88 37.05
CA GLY A 240 22.90 13.93 37.35
C GLY A 240 23.84 14.33 36.20
N HIS A 241 23.63 13.80 34.99
CA HIS A 241 24.35 14.25 33.81
C HIS A 241 23.86 15.64 33.36
N ARG A 242 24.74 16.49 32.81
CA ARG A 242 24.45 17.86 32.37
C ARG A 242 25.01 18.13 30.99
#